data_AF-A0A7S2HV03-F1
#
_entry.id   AF-A0A7S2HV03-F1
#
_cell.length_a   1.000
_cell.length_b   1.000
_cell.length_c   1.000
_cell.angle_alpha   90.00
_cell.angle_beta   90.00
_cell.angle_gamma   90.00
#
_symmetry.space_group_name_H-M   'P 1'
#
loop_
_entity.id
_entity.type
_entity.pdbx_description
1 polymer ?
#
loop_
_entity_poly.entity_id
_entity_poly.type
_entity_poly.pdbx_seq_one_letter_code
_entity_poly.pdbx_strand_id
1 'polypeptide(L)'
;MSTSQDRLQRKKMSQLFRMRGLALRPDAMEPLMDALRGDENWENTLQALFGEVQQQQQGGQVDGAAVHASIRKLRARTTQRPTLAIEAIGAFSMPALRFDTSRRAAV
;
A
#
# COMPACT_ATOMS: atom_id res chain seq x y z
N MET A 1 -29.88 -10.91 -10.27
CA MET A 1 -29.17 -11.08 -11.56
C MET A 1 -27.70 -10.69 -11.37
N SER A 2 -26.75 -11.65 -11.34
CA SER A 2 -25.29 -11.43 -11.57
C SER A 2 -24.44 -12.74 -11.51
N THR A 3 -25.01 -13.94 -11.64
CA THR A 3 -24.27 -15.19 -11.32
C THR A 3 -23.14 -15.54 -12.30
N SER A 4 -23.21 -15.08 -13.55
CA SER A 4 -22.20 -15.39 -14.58
C SER A 4 -20.95 -14.50 -14.47
N GLN A 5 -21.12 -13.21 -14.18
CA GLN A 5 -20.00 -12.29 -13.96
C GLN A 5 -19.22 -12.64 -12.69
N ASP A 6 -19.92 -12.98 -11.61
CA ASP A 6 -19.28 -13.40 -10.36
C ASP A 6 -18.42 -14.66 -10.55
N ARG A 7 -18.90 -15.63 -11.33
CA ARG A 7 -18.13 -16.85 -11.64
C ARG A 7 -16.88 -16.57 -12.47
N LEU A 8 -16.99 -15.68 -13.45
CA LEU A 8 -15.85 -15.24 -14.28
C LEU A 8 -14.80 -14.50 -13.45
N GLN A 9 -15.23 -13.60 -12.57
CA GLN A 9 -14.33 -12.87 -11.66
C GLN A 9 -13.62 -13.82 -10.69
N ARG A 10 -14.35 -14.74 -10.05
CA ARG A 10 -13.75 -15.77 -9.18
C ARG A 10 -12.69 -16.59 -9.91
N LYS A 11 -12.98 -17.02 -11.14
CA LYS A 11 -12.03 -17.81 -11.96
C LYS A 11 -10.77 -17.00 -12.29
N LYS A 12 -10.93 -15.72 -12.67
CA LYS A 12 -9.81 -14.81 -12.93
C LYS A 12 -8.96 -14.58 -11.67
N MET A 13 -9.57 -14.34 -10.51
CA MET A 13 -8.87 -14.20 -9.24
C MET A 13 -8.09 -15.47 -8.88
N SER A 14 -8.71 -16.65 -8.91
CA SER A 14 -8.00 -17.91 -8.68
C SER A 14 -6.87 -18.16 -9.67
N GLN A 15 -6.97 -17.67 -10.91
CA GLN A 15 -5.91 -17.78 -11.91
C GLN A 15 -4.75 -16.82 -11.59
N LEU A 16 -5.04 -15.57 -11.22
CA LEU A 16 -4.02 -14.59 -10.83
C LEU A 16 -3.22 -15.06 -9.62
N PHE A 17 -3.89 -15.60 -8.60
CA PHE A 17 -3.22 -16.20 -7.44
C PHE A 17 -2.29 -17.36 -7.85
N ARG A 18 -2.78 -18.27 -8.71
CA ARG A 18 -1.98 -19.41 -9.19
C ARG A 18 -0.77 -18.99 -10.01
N MET A 19 -0.90 -17.96 -10.87
CA MET A 19 0.23 -17.42 -11.63
C MET A 19 1.34 -16.84 -10.74
N ARG A 20 1.03 -16.51 -9.48
CA ARG A 20 1.97 -16.04 -8.47
C ARG A 20 2.46 -17.14 -7.53
N GLY A 21 2.15 -18.41 -7.81
CA GLY A 21 2.54 -19.55 -6.97
C GLY A 21 1.71 -19.73 -5.70
N LEU A 22 0.55 -19.08 -5.61
CA LEU A 22 -0.36 -19.15 -4.46
C LEU A 22 -1.64 -19.90 -4.83
N ALA A 23 -2.15 -20.70 -3.90
CA ALA A 23 -3.42 -21.40 -4.07
C ALA A 23 -4.49 -20.76 -3.19
N LEU A 24 -5.43 -20.01 -3.78
CA LEU A 24 -6.52 -19.40 -3.03
C LEU A 24 -7.57 -20.46 -2.66
N ARG A 25 -7.90 -20.61 -1.37
CA ARG A 25 -9.00 -21.47 -0.95
C ARG A 25 -10.37 -20.79 -1.14
N PRO A 26 -11.46 -21.58 -1.24
CA PRO A 26 -12.79 -21.04 -1.51
C PRO A 26 -13.30 -20.07 -0.43
N ASP A 27 -12.94 -20.30 0.83
CA ASP A 27 -13.24 -19.46 1.99
C ASP A 27 -12.54 -18.09 1.93
N ALA A 28 -11.38 -18.01 1.28
CA ALA A 28 -10.65 -16.76 1.05
C ALA A 28 -11.21 -15.92 -0.11
N MET A 29 -12.02 -16.52 -0.99
CA MET A 29 -12.54 -15.85 -2.17
C MET A 29 -13.58 -14.78 -1.84
N GLU A 30 -14.48 -15.08 -0.90
CA GLU A 30 -15.56 -14.18 -0.49
C GLU A 30 -15.06 -12.87 0.15
N PRO A 31 -14.17 -12.90 1.16
CA PRO A 31 -13.64 -11.67 1.74
C PRO A 31 -12.79 -10.85 0.75
N LEU A 32 -12.16 -11.51 -0.23
CA LEU A 32 -11.39 -10.83 -1.26
C LEU A 32 -12.30 -10.11 -2.25
N MET A 33 -13.40 -10.74 -2.67
CA MET A 33 -14.43 -10.10 -3.50
C MET A 33 -15.08 -8.92 -2.77
N ASP A 34 -15.37 -9.08 -1.48
CA ASP A 34 -15.99 -8.02 -0.67
C ASP A 34 -15.05 -6.83 -0.47
N ALA A 35 -13.75 -7.07 -0.31
CA ALA A 35 -12.74 -6.01 -0.22
C ALA A 35 -12.56 -5.21 -1.52
N LEU A 36 -12.82 -5.83 -2.67
CA LEU A 36 -12.73 -5.20 -3.99
C LEU A 36 -14.06 -4.59 -4.44
N ARG A 37 -15.17 -4.92 -3.76
CA ARG A 37 -16.51 -4.47 -4.14
C ARG A 37 -16.63 -2.97 -3.91
N GLY A 38 -16.86 -2.23 -5.00
CA GLY A 38 -17.03 -0.77 -4.95
C GLY A 38 -15.74 0.03 -4.97
N ASP A 39 -14.58 -0.62 -5.15
CA ASP A 39 -13.30 0.06 -5.34
C ASP A 39 -13.05 0.32 -6.84
N GLU A 40 -13.00 1.59 -7.24
CA GLU A 40 -12.68 1.98 -8.62
C GLU A 40 -11.25 1.56 -9.00
N ASN A 41 -10.35 1.45 -8.01
CA ASN A 41 -8.95 1.06 -8.19
C ASN A 41 -8.70 -0.38 -7.70
N TRP A 42 -9.68 -1.26 -7.87
CA TRP A 42 -9.62 -2.66 -7.42
C TRP A 42 -8.35 -3.40 -7.89
N GLU A 43 -7.79 -3.09 -9.07
CA GLU A 43 -6.54 -3.70 -9.55
C GLU A 43 -5.33 -3.34 -8.68
N ASN A 44 -5.21 -2.07 -8.26
CA ASN A 44 -4.14 -1.64 -7.37
C ASN A 44 -4.31 -2.24 -5.98
N THR A 45 -5.54 -2.29 -5.47
CA THR A 45 -5.86 -2.92 -4.19
C THR A 45 -5.54 -4.42 -4.22
N LEU A 46 -5.84 -5.10 -5.32
CA LEU A 46 -5.49 -6.50 -5.54
C LEU A 46 -3.97 -6.71 -5.54
N GLN A 47 -3.21 -5.88 -6.27
CA GLN A 47 -1.75 -5.96 -6.28
C GLN A 47 -1.13 -5.72 -4.89
N ALA A 48 -1.67 -4.77 -4.12
CA ALA A 48 -1.21 -4.50 -2.78
C ALA A 48 -1.54 -5.67 -1.82
N LEU A 49 -2.74 -6.24 -1.93
CA LEU A 49 -3.12 -7.45 -1.19
C LEU A 49 -2.20 -8.62 -1.53
N PHE A 50 -1.85 -8.79 -2.81
CA PHE A 50 -0.88 -9.80 -3.22
C PHE A 50 0.48 -9.63 -2.55
N GLY A 51 1.01 -8.40 -2.52
CA GLY A 51 2.28 -8.11 -1.86
C GLY A 51 2.25 -8.48 -0.37
N GLU A 52 1.16 -8.16 0.33
CA GLU A 52 0.99 -8.51 1.74
C GLU A 52 0.87 -10.01 1.97
N VAL A 53 0.07 -10.72 1.16
CA VAL A 53 -0.10 -12.18 1.28
C VAL A 53 1.22 -12.89 0.99
N GLN A 54 1.97 -12.47 -0.03
CA GLN A 54 3.27 -13.04 -0.36
C GLN A 54 4.33 -12.78 0.74
N GLN A 55 4.26 -11.63 1.41
CA GLN A 55 5.12 -11.36 2.57
C GLN A 55 4.74 -12.21 3.79
N GLN A 56 3.45 -12.51 3.98
CA GLN A 56 3.00 -13.35 5.09
C GLN A 56 3.20 -14.85 4.84
N GLN A 57 3.16 -15.30 3.57
CA GLN A 57 3.31 -16.70 3.21
C GLN A 57 4.20 -16.87 1.98
N GLN A 58 5.31 -17.59 2.16
CA GLN A 58 6.20 -17.99 1.08
C GLN A 58 5.70 -19.29 0.45
N GLY A 59 4.68 -19.17 -0.40
CA GLY A 59 4.04 -20.30 -1.06
C GLY A 59 3.06 -21.07 -0.17
N GLY A 60 2.11 -21.76 -0.82
CA GLY A 60 1.09 -22.56 -0.14
C GLY A 60 -0.34 -22.12 -0.39
N GLN A 61 -1.25 -22.62 0.46
CA GLN A 61 -2.66 -22.30 0.40
C GLN A 61 -2.97 -21.03 1.20
N VAL A 62 -3.66 -20.09 0.56
CA VAL A 62 -4.12 -18.84 1.18
C VAL A 62 -5.53 -19.07 1.69
N ASP A 63 -5.65 -19.14 3.02
CA ASP A 63 -6.92 -19.26 3.76
C ASP A 63 -7.63 -17.91 3.92
N GLY A 64 -8.92 -17.92 4.25
CA GLY A 64 -9.68 -16.69 4.52
C GLY A 64 -9.10 -15.84 5.66
N ALA A 65 -8.53 -16.49 6.68
CA ALA A 65 -7.87 -15.78 7.78
C ALA A 65 -6.65 -14.97 7.33
N ALA A 66 -5.85 -15.50 6.41
CA ALA A 66 -4.69 -14.81 5.85
C ALA A 66 -5.13 -13.58 5.05
N VAL A 67 -6.16 -13.74 4.21
CA VAL A 67 -6.75 -12.62 3.44
C VAL A 67 -7.28 -11.53 4.36
N HIS A 68 -8.03 -11.88 5.41
CA HIS A 68 -8.52 -10.90 6.39
C HIS A 68 -7.39 -10.16 7.10
N ALA A 69 -6.31 -10.86 7.46
CA ALA A 69 -5.14 -10.25 8.07
C ALA A 69 -4.45 -9.26 7.11
N SER A 70 -4.30 -9.62 5.84
CA SER A 70 -3.71 -8.76 4.82
C SER A 70 -4.59 -7.53 4.52
N ILE A 71 -5.93 -7.70 4.43
CA ILE A 71 -6.86 -6.57 4.27
C ILE A 71 -6.77 -5.62 5.47
N ARG A 72 -6.73 -6.14 6.70
CA ARG A 72 -6.61 -5.32 7.91
C ARG A 72 -5.31 -4.52 7.90
N LYS A 73 -4.18 -5.13 7.52
CA LYS A 73 -2.89 -4.45 7.38
C LYS A 73 -2.91 -3.37 6.30
N LEU A 74 -3.50 -3.67 5.14
CA LEU A 74 -3.63 -2.71 4.05
C LEU A 74 -4.43 -1.48 4.49
N ARG A 75 -5.58 -1.70 5.14
CA ARG A 75 -6.42 -0.62 5.69
C ARG A 75 -5.68 0.19 6.75
N ALA A 76 -4.98 -0.49 7.67
CA ALA A 76 -4.17 0.19 8.68
C ALA A 76 -3.09 1.08 8.05
N ARG A 77 -2.42 0.64 6.99
CA ARG A 77 -1.42 1.45 6.26
C ARG A 77 -2.04 2.64 5.53
N THR A 78 -3.24 2.50 4.95
CA THR A 78 -3.95 3.62 4.33
C THR A 78 -4.42 4.65 5.36
N THR A 79 -4.84 4.21 6.56
CA THR A 79 -5.19 5.10 7.67
C THR A 79 -3.95 5.72 8.32
N GLN A 80 -2.82 5.01 8.32
CA GLN A 80 -1.53 5.46 8.81
C GLN A 80 -0.73 6.27 7.80
N ARG A 81 -1.30 6.81 6.71
CA ARG A 81 -0.70 8.04 6.17
C ARG A 81 -0.86 9.07 7.28
N PRO A 82 0.20 9.40 8.04
CA PRO A 82 0.09 10.53 8.91
C PRO A 82 -0.15 11.68 7.94
N THR A 83 -1.09 12.55 8.28
CA THR A 83 -0.88 13.96 8.03
C THR A 83 0.54 14.23 8.50
N LEU A 84 1.52 14.16 7.59
CA LEU A 84 2.82 14.74 7.84
C LEU A 84 2.43 16.18 8.16
N ALA A 85 2.56 16.54 9.42
CA ALA A 85 2.68 17.93 9.79
C ALA A 85 3.78 18.42 8.88
N ILE A 86 3.40 19.17 7.84
CA ILE A 86 4.30 20.02 7.11
C ILE A 86 4.67 21.05 8.17
N GLU A 87 5.61 20.72 9.04
CA GLU A 87 6.46 21.74 9.61
C GLU A 87 7.09 22.38 8.40
N ALA A 88 6.54 23.52 8.00
CA ALA A 88 7.22 24.45 7.14
C ALA A 88 8.60 24.61 7.76
N ILE A 89 9.63 24.06 7.11
CA ILE A 89 11.01 24.34 7.46
C ILE A 89 11.22 25.81 7.10
N GLY A 90 10.80 26.67 8.02
CA GLY A 90 11.24 28.05 8.11
C GLY A 90 12.65 28.02 8.67
N ALA A 91 13.63 27.80 7.80
CA ALA A 91 15.03 28.01 8.15
C ALA A 91 15.85 28.45 6.92
N PHE A 92 15.33 29.41 6.16
CA PHE A 92 16.20 30.43 5.57
C PHE A 92 16.68 31.37 6.69
N SER A 93 17.45 30.84 7.63
CA SER A 93 18.27 31.65 8.55
C SER A 93 19.65 31.72 7.94
N MET A 94 19.81 32.63 6.97
CA MET A 94 21.11 33.05 6.48
C MET A 94 21.94 33.61 7.64
N PRO A 95 23.15 33.10 7.94
CA PRO A 95 24.11 33.90 8.66
C PRO A 95 24.58 35.01 7.71
N ALA A 96 24.31 36.27 8.06
CA ALA A 96 24.92 37.41 7.38
C ALA A 96 26.43 37.34 7.62
N LEU A 97 27.20 36.93 6.60
CA LEU A 97 28.65 37.07 6.57
C LEU A 97 28.97 38.58 6.64
N ARG A 98 29.28 39.06 7.84
CA ARG A 98 29.88 40.38 8.03
C ARG A 98 31.35 40.26 7.69
N PHE A 99 31.73 40.70 6.49
CA PHE A 99 33.12 41.00 6.21
C PHE A 99 33.49 42.28 6.96
N ASP A 100 34.23 42.11 8.06
CA ASP A 100 34.86 43.22 8.77
C ASP A 100 35.99 43.76 7.88
N THR A 101 35.68 44.76 7.06
CA THR A 101 36.71 45.52 6.35
C THR A 101 37.33 46.51 7.32
N SER A 102 38.12 46.02 8.26
CA SER A 102 39.01 46.86 9.04
C SER A 102 40.13 47.32 8.10
N ARG A 103 39.89 48.44 7.42
CA ARG A 103 40.85 49.18 6.60
C ARG A 103 41.95 49.66 7.54
N ARG A 104 43.01 48.86 7.72
CA ARG A 104 44.23 49.29 8.38
C ARG A 104 44.95 50.24 7.44
N ALA A 105 44.61 51.52 7.52
CA ALA A 105 45.47 52.59 7.07
C ALA A 105 46.72 52.57 7.96
N ALA A 106 47.83 52.10 7.43
CA ALA A 106 49.15 52.36 7.95
C ALA A 106 49.85 53.29 6.96
N VAL A 107 50.29 54.41 7.51
CA VAL A 107 51.14 55.46 6.94
C VAL A 107 52.44 54.88 6.41
#